data_AF-W9Y8H0-F1
#
_entry.id   AF-W9Y8H0-F1
#
_cell.length_a   1.000
_cell.length_b   1.000
_cell.length_c   1.000
_cell.angle_alpha   90.00
_cell.angle_beta   90.00
_cell.angle_gamma   90.00
#
_symmetry.space_group_name_H-M   'P 1'
#
loop_
_entity.id
_entity.type
_entity.pdbx_description
1 polymer ?
#
loop_
_entity_poly.entity_id
_entity_poly.type
_entity_poly.pdbx_seq_one_letter_code
_entity_poly.pdbx_strand_id
1 'polypeptide(L)'
;MTVRQEKERELAALLLDQQKAQLANATRKNLQRYHFVRFVERQKAERTLKKLLKLKESSNPSDNEESQKKLDKSIHEAEVDLNYTKYAPLGEKYISLFVQEEDDKQKHKSQMKKKAYAILTDAQREELQLIEDDLANIVRTAGGTKPPMWYEVEKCMKEGQEKLDALREGRLSAGNKLAKELATVGGKDLAALRSSTAQPVDSTPSWLDDDGVIDPADLDSDDDDEMGDGGFFER
;
A
#
# COMPACT_ATOMS: atom_id res chain seq x y z
N MET A 1 -31.68 9.55 23.23
CA MET A 1 -30.67 9.93 22.22
C MET A 1 -31.39 10.70 21.14
N THR A 2 -30.81 11.74 20.54
CA THR A 2 -31.49 12.45 19.43
C THR A 2 -31.25 11.70 18.12
N VAL A 3 -32.26 11.59 17.24
CA VAL A 3 -32.16 10.90 15.93
C VAL A 3 -30.91 11.31 15.14
N ARG A 4 -30.53 12.60 15.20
CA ARG A 4 -29.30 13.11 14.60
C ARG A 4 -28.02 12.42 15.09
N GLN A 5 -27.90 12.18 16.40
CA GLN A 5 -26.72 11.52 16.99
C GLN A 5 -26.61 10.06 16.55
N GLU A 6 -27.74 9.38 16.34
CA GLU A 6 -27.77 8.02 15.82
C GLU A 6 -27.30 8.00 14.37
N LYS A 7 -27.76 8.95 13.54
CA LYS A 7 -27.33 9.10 12.15
C LYS A 7 -25.85 9.44 12.02
N GLU A 8 -25.31 10.31 12.88
CA GLU A 8 -23.87 10.64 12.91
C GLU A 8 -23.03 9.40 13.29
N ARG A 9 -23.50 8.56 14.20
CA ARG A 9 -22.84 7.30 14.56
C ARG A 9 -22.91 6.27 13.45
N GLU A 10 -24.07 6.12 12.80
CA GLU A 10 -24.26 5.26 11.63
C GLU A 10 -23.31 5.68 10.49
N LEU A 11 -23.25 6.97 10.18
CA LEU A 11 -22.35 7.51 9.16
C LEU A 11 -20.89 7.21 9.49
N ALA A 12 -20.47 7.48 10.73
CA ALA A 12 -19.10 7.21 11.18
C ALA A 12 -18.73 5.72 11.07
N ALA A 13 -19.66 4.82 11.41
CA ALA A 13 -19.46 3.38 11.27
C ALA A 13 -19.29 2.97 9.79
N LEU A 14 -20.14 3.48 8.90
CA LEU A 14 -20.07 3.19 7.46
C LEU A 14 -18.78 3.70 6.83
N LEU A 15 -18.33 4.91 7.18
CA LEU A 15 -17.05 5.46 6.70
C LEU A 15 -15.86 4.61 7.15
N LEU A 16 -15.87 4.16 8.40
CA LEU A 16 -14.83 3.30 8.95
C LEU A 16 -14.77 1.95 8.20
N ASP A 17 -15.93 1.36 7.90
CA ASP A 17 -15.99 0.10 7.14
C ASP A 17 -15.56 0.29 5.67
N GLN A 18 -15.89 1.43 5.06
CA GLN A 18 -15.38 1.80 3.73
C GLN A 18 -13.84 1.90 3.73
N GLN A 19 -13.25 2.57 4.72
CA GLN A 19 -11.80 2.69 4.85
C GLN A 19 -11.12 1.33 5.05
N LYS A 20 -11.68 0.46 5.90
CA LYS A 20 -11.18 -0.91 6.07
C LYS A 20 -11.19 -1.69 4.75
N ALA A 21 -12.28 -1.60 3.99
CA ALA A 21 -12.39 -2.27 2.69
C ALA A 21 -11.37 -1.75 1.68
N GLN A 22 -11.14 -0.43 1.62
CA GLN A 22 -10.12 0.17 0.78
C GLN A 22 -8.71 -0.30 1.15
N LEU A 23 -8.39 -0.35 2.44
CA LEU A 23 -7.09 -0.85 2.91
C LEU A 23 -6.89 -2.33 2.60
N ALA A 24 -7.91 -3.18 2.79
CA ALA A 24 -7.85 -4.59 2.42
C ALA A 24 -7.62 -4.80 0.91
N ASN A 25 -8.25 -3.97 0.08
CA ASN A 25 -8.02 -4.00 -1.36
C ASN A 25 -6.60 -3.55 -1.72
N ALA A 26 -6.09 -2.50 -1.06
CA ALA A 26 -4.73 -2.02 -1.27
C ALA A 26 -3.67 -3.06 -0.85
N THR A 27 -3.86 -3.74 0.29
CA THR A 27 -2.96 -4.79 0.76
C THR A 27 -2.95 -5.99 -0.18
N ARG A 28 -4.11 -6.40 -0.72
CA ARG A 28 -4.20 -7.45 -1.74
C ARG A 28 -3.43 -7.06 -3.00
N LYS A 29 -3.61 -5.84 -3.51
CA LYS A 29 -2.88 -5.34 -4.69
C LYS A 29 -1.37 -5.28 -4.43
N ASN A 30 -0.93 -4.81 -3.26
CA ASN A 30 0.49 -4.79 -2.89
C ASN A 30 1.08 -6.19 -2.75
N LEU A 31 0.33 -7.13 -2.17
CA LEU A 31 0.75 -8.51 -2.08
C LEU A 31 0.98 -9.10 -3.47
N GLN A 32 0.04 -8.90 -4.42
CA GLN A 32 0.19 -9.37 -5.80
C GLN A 32 1.40 -8.74 -6.49
N ARG A 33 1.56 -7.40 -6.38
CA ARG A 33 2.69 -6.66 -6.97
C ARG A 33 4.05 -7.16 -6.48
N TYR A 34 4.21 -7.39 -5.17
CA TYR A 34 5.50 -7.75 -4.59
C TYR A 34 5.68 -9.26 -4.34
N HIS A 35 4.67 -10.10 -4.61
CA HIS A 35 4.70 -11.54 -4.34
C HIS A 35 5.93 -12.21 -4.97
N PHE A 36 6.16 -11.96 -6.25
CA PHE A 36 7.25 -12.61 -7.00
C PHE A 36 8.62 -12.17 -6.48
N VAL A 37 8.83 -10.86 -6.29
CA VAL A 37 10.09 -10.31 -5.79
C VAL A 37 10.40 -10.86 -4.40
N ARG A 38 9.41 -10.84 -3.49
CA ARG A 38 9.56 -11.41 -2.15
C ARG A 38 9.87 -12.90 -2.17
N PHE A 39 9.27 -13.65 -3.09
CA PHE A 39 9.54 -15.07 -3.25
C PHE A 39 10.98 -15.34 -3.70
N VAL A 40 11.48 -14.62 -4.71
CA VAL A 40 12.85 -14.75 -5.20
C VAL A 40 13.85 -14.37 -4.09
N GLU A 41 13.62 -13.27 -3.39
CA GLU A 41 14.48 -12.86 -2.28
C GLU A 41 14.45 -13.85 -1.11
N ARG A 42 13.28 -14.40 -0.78
CA ARG A 42 13.15 -15.46 0.23
C ARG A 42 13.98 -16.68 -0.15
N GLN A 43 13.87 -17.15 -1.40
CA GLN A 43 14.69 -18.27 -1.85
C GLN A 43 16.19 -17.95 -1.78
N LYS A 44 16.57 -16.72 -2.12
CA LYS A 44 17.98 -16.29 -2.04
C LYS A 44 18.47 -16.31 -0.60
N ALA A 45 17.72 -15.73 0.33
CA ALA A 45 18.02 -15.74 1.77
C ALA A 45 18.07 -17.16 2.35
N GLU A 46 17.14 -18.04 1.95
CA GLU A 46 17.15 -19.45 2.38
C GLU A 46 18.40 -20.19 1.89
N ARG A 47 18.81 -19.96 0.64
CA ARG A 47 20.01 -20.57 0.08
C ARG A 47 21.27 -20.05 0.76
N THR A 48 21.36 -18.75 1.04
CA THR A 48 22.53 -18.17 1.74
C THR A 48 22.63 -18.70 3.16
N LEU A 49 21.52 -18.72 3.90
CA LEU A 49 21.46 -19.28 5.25
C LEU A 49 21.90 -20.76 5.27
N LYS A 50 21.34 -21.59 4.37
CA LYS A 50 21.73 -23.01 4.27
C LYS A 50 23.22 -23.19 3.98
N LYS A 51 23.79 -22.37 3.10
CA LYS A 51 25.24 -22.39 2.80
C LYS A 51 26.08 -22.03 4.01
N LEU A 52 25.69 -21.00 4.77
CA LEU A 52 26.40 -20.55 5.96
C LEU A 52 26.31 -21.58 7.09
N LEU A 53 25.15 -22.19 7.31
CA LEU A 53 25.00 -23.29 8.28
C LEU A 53 25.88 -24.49 7.92
N LYS A 54 25.89 -24.89 6.65
CA LYS A 54 26.78 -25.96 6.18
C LYS A 54 28.25 -25.61 6.36
N LEU A 55 28.63 -24.36 6.12
CA LEU A 55 29.99 -23.87 6.34
C LEU A 55 30.37 -23.94 7.83
N LYS A 56 29.46 -23.55 8.73
CA LYS A 56 29.63 -23.66 10.18
C LYS A 56 29.84 -25.11 10.62
N GLU A 57 29.04 -26.02 10.10
CA GLU A 57 29.13 -27.46 10.40
C GLU A 57 30.45 -28.06 9.90
N SER A 58 30.95 -27.61 8.75
CA SER A 58 32.23 -28.05 8.19
C SER A 58 33.48 -27.38 8.80
N SER A 59 33.31 -26.30 9.57
CA SER A 59 34.42 -25.56 10.20
C SER A 59 34.87 -26.30 11.45
N ASN A 60 36.20 -26.46 11.60
CA ASN A 60 36.76 -27.15 12.75
C ASN A 60 36.86 -26.18 13.95
N PRO A 61 36.78 -26.67 15.19
CA PRO A 61 36.92 -25.83 16.40
C PRO A 61 38.28 -25.11 16.51
N SER A 62 39.28 -25.52 15.74
CA SER A 62 40.63 -24.96 15.73
C SER A 62 40.81 -23.74 14.81
N ASP A 63 39.76 -23.32 14.09
CA ASP A 63 39.78 -22.11 13.28
C ASP A 63 39.89 -20.85 14.17
N ASN A 64 40.54 -19.79 13.66
CA ASN A 64 40.66 -18.50 14.35
C ASN A 64 39.30 -18.02 14.89
N GLU A 65 39.23 -17.72 16.19
CA GLU A 65 37.99 -17.26 16.86
C GLU A 65 37.33 -16.07 16.15
N GLU A 66 38.14 -15.20 15.54
CA GLU A 66 37.63 -14.06 14.77
C GLU A 66 36.85 -14.49 13.53
N SER A 67 37.29 -15.54 12.84
CA SER A 67 36.61 -16.09 11.67
C SER A 67 35.27 -16.70 12.06
N GLN A 68 35.22 -17.40 13.21
CA GLN A 68 33.96 -17.93 13.74
C GLN A 68 32.99 -16.80 14.11
N LYS A 69 33.46 -15.74 14.80
CA LYS A 69 32.64 -14.57 15.12
C LYS A 69 32.09 -13.88 13.86
N LYS A 70 32.87 -13.79 12.79
CA LYS A 70 32.42 -13.25 11.49
C LYS A 70 31.37 -14.15 10.82
N LEU A 71 31.55 -15.47 10.93
CA LEU A 71 30.64 -16.45 10.39
C LEU A 71 29.30 -16.42 11.14
N ASP A 72 29.31 -16.36 12.47
CA ASP A 72 28.11 -16.24 13.29
C ASP A 72 27.35 -14.93 13.02
N LYS A 73 28.07 -13.81 12.86
CA LYS A 73 27.45 -12.54 12.43
C LYS A 73 26.77 -12.67 11.07
N SER A 74 27.45 -13.30 10.10
CA SER A 74 26.88 -13.54 8.78
C SER A 74 25.63 -14.43 8.82
N ILE A 75 25.60 -15.43 9.70
CA ILE A 75 24.43 -16.29 9.92
C ILE A 75 23.27 -15.47 10.46
N HIS A 76 23.52 -14.70 11.53
CA HIS A 76 22.50 -13.83 12.13
C HIS A 76 21.93 -12.85 11.12
N GLU A 77 22.79 -12.22 10.31
CA GLU A 77 22.34 -11.34 9.24
C GLU A 77 21.45 -12.06 8.21
N ALA A 78 21.83 -13.26 7.78
CA ALA A 78 21.04 -14.05 6.83
C ALA A 78 19.70 -14.53 7.42
N GLU A 79 19.64 -14.78 8.73
CA GLU A 79 18.40 -15.08 9.46
C GLU A 79 17.45 -13.88 9.48
N VAL A 80 17.98 -12.69 9.77
CA VAL A 80 17.18 -11.45 9.74
C VAL A 80 16.73 -11.14 8.31
N ASP A 81 17.58 -11.35 7.28
CA ASP A 81 17.21 -11.19 5.88
C ASP A 81 16.03 -12.11 5.50
N LEU A 82 16.10 -13.37 5.91
CA LEU A 82 15.01 -14.34 5.69
C LEU A 82 13.72 -13.90 6.39
N ASN A 83 13.82 -13.46 7.65
CA ASN A 83 12.69 -12.96 8.42
C ASN A 83 12.10 -11.69 7.81
N TYR A 84 12.92 -10.79 7.27
CA TYR A 84 12.46 -9.59 6.57
C TYR A 84 11.57 -9.95 5.37
N THR A 85 11.96 -10.93 4.54
CA THR A 85 11.13 -11.35 3.39
C THR A 85 9.77 -11.95 3.82
N LYS A 86 9.70 -12.54 5.02
CA LYS A 86 8.50 -13.18 5.58
C LYS A 86 7.58 -12.18 6.27
N TYR A 87 8.13 -11.35 7.15
CA TYR A 87 7.38 -10.50 8.09
C TYR A 87 7.31 -9.02 7.69
N ALA A 88 7.91 -8.62 6.56
CA ALA A 88 7.66 -7.29 6.00
C ALA A 88 6.14 -7.04 5.82
N PRO A 89 5.63 -5.87 6.23
CA PRO A 89 4.20 -5.53 6.18
C PRO A 89 3.61 -5.70 4.78
N LEU A 90 2.45 -6.36 4.68
CA LEU A 90 1.82 -6.64 3.38
C LEU A 90 1.14 -5.40 2.77
N GLY A 91 0.71 -4.47 3.62
CA GLY A 91 0.06 -3.24 3.19
C GLY A 91 1.01 -2.16 2.71
N GLU A 92 2.31 -2.29 3.00
CA GLU A 92 3.31 -1.28 2.65
C GLU A 92 4.16 -1.70 1.46
N LYS A 93 4.89 -0.73 0.92
CA LYS A 93 5.79 -0.94 -0.19
C LYS A 93 6.98 -1.79 0.25
N TYR A 94 7.25 -2.87 -0.48
CA TYR A 94 8.40 -3.72 -0.22
C TYR A 94 9.69 -3.09 -0.76
N ILE A 95 10.73 -3.04 0.09
CA ILE A 95 12.07 -2.56 -0.28
C ILE A 95 12.97 -3.79 -0.45
N SER A 96 13.50 -3.97 -1.66
CA SER A 96 14.33 -5.13 -2.02
C SER A 96 15.71 -5.06 -1.34
N LEU A 97 16.16 -6.17 -0.74
CA LEU A 97 17.47 -6.28 -0.08
C LEU A 97 18.59 -6.58 -1.07
N PHE A 98 18.31 -7.41 -2.08
CA PHE A 98 19.33 -8.00 -2.95
C PHE A 98 19.42 -7.33 -4.31
N VAL A 99 19.33 -6.00 -4.34
CA VAL A 99 19.46 -5.24 -5.57
C VAL A 99 20.89 -5.42 -6.10
N GLN A 100 21.02 -6.07 -7.26
CA GLN A 100 22.26 -5.99 -8.03
C GLN A 100 22.43 -4.55 -8.47
N GLU A 101 23.57 -3.94 -8.12
CA GLU A 101 23.98 -2.67 -8.70
C GLU A 101 23.87 -2.77 -10.24
N GLU A 102 23.43 -1.68 -10.88
CA GLU A 102 22.84 -1.70 -12.22
C GLU A 102 23.77 -2.15 -13.37
N ASP A 103 25.00 -2.60 -13.07
CA ASP A 103 25.98 -3.11 -14.02
C ASP A 103 25.49 -4.33 -14.82
N ASP A 104 24.55 -5.11 -14.27
CA ASP A 104 23.97 -6.27 -14.98
C ASP A 104 22.77 -5.90 -15.88
N LYS A 105 22.10 -4.76 -15.63
CA LYS A 105 20.94 -4.33 -16.43
C LYS A 105 21.33 -3.78 -17.79
N GLN A 106 22.47 -3.11 -17.91
CA GLN A 106 22.98 -2.67 -19.21
C GLN A 106 23.34 -3.86 -20.11
N LYS A 107 23.78 -4.99 -19.53
CA LYS A 107 24.21 -6.17 -20.29
C LYS A 107 23.05 -7.04 -20.79
N HIS A 108 21.94 -7.14 -20.04
CA HIS A 108 20.80 -7.97 -20.44
C HIS A 108 19.64 -7.24 -21.15
N LYS A 109 19.47 -5.91 -21.00
CA LYS A 109 18.39 -5.17 -21.70
C LYS A 109 18.62 -4.99 -23.21
N SER A 110 19.87 -4.99 -23.67
CA SER A 110 20.21 -4.67 -25.07
C SER A 110 19.84 -5.77 -26.07
N GLN A 111 19.94 -7.05 -25.68
CA GLN A 111 19.90 -8.16 -26.64
C GLN A 111 18.51 -8.79 -26.84
N MET A 112 17.61 -8.75 -25.84
CA MET A 112 16.42 -9.61 -25.88
C MET A 112 15.08 -8.90 -26.16
N LYS A 113 15.02 -7.56 -26.28
CA LYS A 113 13.73 -6.84 -26.21
C LYS A 113 13.08 -6.39 -27.53
N LYS A 114 13.80 -6.19 -28.63
CA LYS A 114 13.18 -5.60 -29.85
C LYS A 114 12.25 -6.54 -30.62
N LYS A 115 12.62 -7.81 -30.78
CA LYS A 115 11.85 -8.76 -31.59
C LYS A 115 10.63 -9.33 -30.86
N ALA A 116 10.72 -9.54 -29.55
CA ALA A 116 9.62 -10.07 -28.74
C ALA A 116 8.50 -9.04 -28.53
N TYR A 117 8.82 -7.75 -28.39
CA TYR A 117 7.82 -6.68 -28.28
C TYR A 117 6.99 -6.54 -29.56
N ALA A 118 7.58 -6.75 -30.74
CA ALA A 118 6.90 -6.58 -32.02
C ALA A 118 5.80 -7.63 -32.27
N ILE A 119 5.89 -8.82 -31.65
CA ILE A 119 4.96 -9.95 -31.84
C ILE A 119 3.72 -9.83 -30.94
N LEU A 120 3.78 -8.97 -29.92
CA LEU A 120 2.78 -8.88 -28.86
C LEU A 120 1.66 -7.89 -29.22
N THR A 121 0.41 -8.20 -28.83
CA THR A 121 -0.77 -7.33 -29.03
C THR A 121 -0.69 -6.08 -28.16
N ASP A 122 -1.36 -4.98 -28.55
CA ASP A 122 -1.26 -3.70 -27.83
C ASP A 122 -1.72 -3.79 -26.37
N ALA A 123 -2.79 -4.54 -26.08
CA ALA A 123 -3.24 -4.78 -24.70
C ALA A 123 -2.18 -5.52 -23.85
N GLN A 124 -1.50 -6.50 -24.43
CA GLN A 124 -0.44 -7.24 -23.74
C GLN A 124 0.84 -6.39 -23.59
N ARG A 125 1.08 -5.44 -24.49
CA ARG A 125 2.17 -4.45 -24.35
C ARG A 125 1.88 -3.49 -23.20
N GLU A 126 0.65 -3.01 -23.07
CA GLU A 126 0.25 -2.17 -21.94
C GLU A 126 0.36 -2.92 -20.61
N GLU A 127 -0.07 -4.18 -20.54
CA GLU A 127 0.12 -5.02 -19.35
C GLU A 127 1.60 -5.19 -18.98
N LEU A 128 2.47 -5.44 -19.98
CA LEU A 128 3.91 -5.54 -19.74
C LEU A 128 4.54 -4.20 -19.34
N GLN A 129 4.09 -3.09 -19.89
CA GLN A 129 4.54 -1.76 -19.49
C GLN A 129 4.13 -1.46 -18.05
N LEU A 130 2.88 -1.75 -17.66
CA LEU A 130 2.41 -1.61 -16.29
C LEU A 130 3.21 -2.48 -15.32
N ILE A 131 3.51 -3.74 -15.70
CA ILE A 131 4.36 -4.62 -14.90
C ILE A 131 5.79 -4.07 -14.82
N GLU A 132 6.36 -3.57 -15.92
CA GLU A 132 7.72 -3.07 -15.96
C GLU A 132 7.87 -1.76 -15.17
N ASP A 133 6.87 -0.88 -15.21
CA ASP A 133 6.74 0.35 -14.42
C ASP A 133 6.49 0.03 -12.93
N ASP A 134 5.69 -1.01 -12.63
CA ASP A 134 5.48 -1.53 -11.27
C ASP A 134 6.77 -2.12 -10.67
N LEU A 135 7.59 -2.80 -11.49
CA LEU A 135 8.91 -3.31 -11.11
C LEU A 135 9.95 -2.18 -10.98
N ALA A 136 9.85 -1.15 -11.81
CA ALA A 136 10.67 0.06 -11.70
C ALA A 136 10.33 0.83 -10.42
N ASN A 137 9.07 0.78 -9.99
CA ASN A 137 8.61 1.36 -8.74
C ASN A 137 9.09 0.62 -7.49
N ILE A 138 9.81 -0.50 -7.55
CA ILE A 138 10.46 -1.07 -6.35
C ILE A 138 11.50 -0.06 -5.84
N VAL A 139 11.35 0.45 -4.60
CA VAL A 139 12.43 1.26 -3.99
C VAL A 139 13.63 0.33 -3.82
N ARG A 140 14.72 0.69 -4.49
CA ARG A 140 16.01 0.02 -4.39
C ARG A 140 16.85 0.78 -3.36
N THR A 141 17.45 0.08 -2.42
CA THR A 141 18.33 0.74 -1.45
C THR A 141 19.63 1.15 -2.13
N ALA A 142 20.10 2.37 -1.85
CA ALA A 142 21.40 2.85 -2.33
C ALA A 142 22.54 2.27 -1.46
N GLY A 143 23.56 1.71 -2.11
CA GLY A 143 24.91 1.53 -1.55
C GLY A 143 25.03 0.80 -0.21
N GLY A 144 24.54 -0.44 -0.11
CA GLY A 144 24.92 -1.36 0.97
C GLY A 144 24.29 -1.13 2.35
N THR A 145 23.45 -0.11 2.53
CA THR A 145 22.69 0.06 3.78
C THR A 145 21.44 -0.81 3.75
N LYS A 146 21.07 -1.44 4.87
CA LYS A 146 19.83 -2.25 4.95
C LYS A 146 18.63 -1.31 5.17
N PRO A 147 17.43 -1.65 4.65
CA PRO A 147 16.24 -0.81 4.84
C PRO A 147 15.93 -0.55 6.32
N PRO A 148 15.33 0.59 6.70
CA PRO A 148 14.96 0.86 8.10
C PRO A 148 14.10 -0.24 8.73
N MET A 149 13.14 -0.78 7.96
CA MET A 149 12.29 -1.91 8.35
C MET A 149 13.06 -3.19 8.69
N TRP A 150 14.27 -3.38 8.16
CA TRP A 150 15.11 -4.54 8.47
C TRP A 150 15.56 -4.53 9.93
N TYR A 151 15.96 -3.35 10.45
CA TYR A 151 16.34 -3.19 11.86
C TYR A 151 15.15 -3.35 12.80
N GLU A 152 13.94 -2.94 12.37
CA GLU A 152 12.72 -3.20 13.13
C GLU A 152 12.42 -4.70 13.24
N VAL A 153 12.61 -5.45 12.16
CA VAL A 153 12.46 -6.91 12.17
C VAL A 153 13.48 -7.56 13.11
N GLU A 154 14.73 -7.11 13.11
CA GLU A 154 15.75 -7.58 14.06
C GLU A 154 15.34 -7.34 15.52
N LYS A 155 14.75 -6.17 15.81
CA LYS A 155 14.22 -5.86 17.14
C LYS A 155 13.04 -6.77 17.49
N CYS A 156 12.07 -6.92 16.59
CA CYS A 156 10.91 -7.79 16.79
C CYS A 156 11.30 -9.26 16.95
N MET A 157 12.36 -9.72 16.29
CA MET A 157 12.89 -11.08 16.44
C MET A 157 13.34 -11.37 17.87
N LYS A 158 13.86 -10.36 18.60
CA LYS A 158 14.23 -10.49 20.02
C LYS A 158 13.01 -10.50 20.94
N GLU A 159 11.94 -9.81 20.54
CA GLU A 159 10.74 -9.64 21.36
C GLU A 159 9.71 -10.76 21.20
N GLY A 160 9.82 -11.59 20.16
CA GLY A 160 9.06 -12.82 19.97
C GLY A 160 8.22 -12.88 18.68
N GLN A 161 7.68 -14.08 18.40
CA GLN A 161 6.96 -14.39 17.16
C GLN A 161 5.66 -13.58 16.98
N GLU A 162 4.93 -13.31 18.07
CA GLU A 162 3.66 -12.58 18.02
C GLU A 162 3.82 -11.15 17.47
N LYS A 163 4.94 -10.50 17.80
CA LYS A 163 5.23 -9.15 17.31
C LYS A 163 5.65 -9.15 15.85
N LEU A 164 6.33 -10.20 15.38
CA LEU A 164 6.64 -10.38 13.96
C LEU A 164 5.37 -10.56 13.14
N ASP A 165 4.41 -11.35 13.64
CA ASP A 165 3.13 -11.53 12.96
C ASP A 165 2.27 -10.25 13.02
N ALA A 166 2.30 -9.50 14.13
CA ALA A 166 1.66 -8.19 14.21
C ALA A 166 2.27 -7.15 13.26
N LEU A 167 3.60 -7.21 13.01
CA LEU A 167 4.28 -6.37 12.02
C LEU A 167 3.81 -6.71 10.60
N ARG A 168 3.75 -8.01 10.31
CA ARG A 168 3.31 -8.54 9.01
C ARG A 168 1.88 -8.12 8.67
N GLU A 169 0.98 -8.27 9.62
CA GLU A 169 -0.42 -7.85 9.48
C GLU A 169 -0.60 -6.33 9.45
N GLY A 170 0.46 -5.56 9.73
CA GLY A 170 0.40 -4.11 9.76
C GLY A 170 -0.32 -3.56 11.00
N ARG A 171 -0.65 -4.37 12.01
CA ARG A 171 -1.25 -3.89 13.27
C ARG A 171 -0.36 -2.85 13.97
N LEU A 172 0.96 -2.98 13.84
CA LEU A 172 1.95 -2.07 14.43
C LEU A 172 2.13 -0.76 13.65
N SER A 173 1.99 -0.76 12.32
CA SER A 173 2.21 0.44 11.47
C SER A 173 0.90 1.06 10.96
N ALA A 174 0.00 0.24 10.43
CA ALA A 174 -1.28 0.68 9.88
C ALA A 174 -2.29 1.05 10.97
N GLY A 175 -2.26 0.39 12.14
CA GLY A 175 -3.10 0.76 13.29
C GLY A 175 -2.85 2.20 13.75
N ASN A 176 -1.59 2.63 13.76
CA ASN A 176 -1.21 4.01 14.09
C ASN A 176 -1.60 5.00 12.99
N LYS A 177 -1.51 4.61 11.70
CA LYS A 177 -1.94 5.46 10.58
C LYS A 177 -3.47 5.64 10.57
N LEU A 178 -4.24 4.56 10.68
CA LEU A 178 -5.70 4.63 10.76
C LEU A 178 -6.17 5.42 11.98
N ALA A 179 -5.59 5.19 13.16
CA ALA A 179 -5.95 5.96 14.37
C ALA A 179 -5.64 7.45 14.20
N LYS A 180 -4.53 7.79 13.52
CA LYS A 180 -4.15 9.16 13.22
C LYS A 180 -5.10 9.81 12.20
N GLU A 181 -5.48 9.09 11.15
CA GLU A 181 -6.47 9.55 10.16
C GLU A 181 -7.87 9.70 10.78
N LEU A 182 -8.28 8.80 11.67
CA LEU A 182 -9.56 8.92 12.38
C LEU A 182 -9.58 10.13 13.33
N ALA A 183 -8.44 10.40 13.99
CA ALA A 183 -8.28 11.56 14.86
C ALA A 183 -8.27 12.89 14.08
N THR A 184 -7.71 12.92 12.87
CA THR A 184 -7.74 14.11 12.00
C THR A 184 -9.12 14.33 11.39
N VAL A 185 -9.81 13.27 10.97
CA VAL A 185 -11.20 13.32 10.47
C VAL A 185 -12.16 13.83 11.55
N GLY A 186 -12.07 13.30 12.77
CA GLY A 186 -12.91 13.74 13.90
C GLY A 186 -12.70 15.21 14.29
N GLY A 187 -11.51 15.78 14.10
CA GLY A 187 -11.23 17.19 14.40
C GLY A 187 -11.50 18.16 13.25
N LYS A 188 -11.27 17.73 12.00
CA LYS A 188 -11.28 18.60 10.83
C LYS A 188 -12.66 18.68 10.18
N ASP A 189 -13.43 17.60 10.19
CA ASP A 189 -14.80 17.61 9.65
C ASP A 189 -15.76 18.35 10.58
N LEU A 190 -15.58 18.22 11.91
CA LEU A 190 -16.30 19.06 12.89
C LEU A 190 -15.90 20.54 12.82
N ALA A 191 -14.65 20.85 12.48
CA ALA A 191 -14.20 22.23 12.26
C ALA A 191 -14.71 22.81 10.93
N ALA A 192 -14.78 22.01 9.87
CA ALA A 192 -15.36 22.41 8.57
C ALA A 192 -16.87 22.64 8.66
N LEU A 193 -17.60 21.80 9.41
CA LEU A 193 -19.02 22.00 9.73
C LEU A 193 -19.26 23.23 10.63
N ARG A 194 -18.30 23.58 11.50
CA ARG A 194 -18.36 24.81 12.31
C ARG A 194 -18.00 26.07 11.52
N SER A 195 -17.07 25.98 10.56
CA SER A 195 -16.68 27.14 9.73
C SER A 195 -17.70 27.45 8.63
N SER A 196 -18.46 26.45 8.15
CA SER A 196 -19.59 26.69 7.25
C SER A 196 -20.79 27.33 7.94
N THR A 197 -20.91 27.19 9.27
CA THR A 197 -21.98 27.77 10.09
C THR A 197 -21.62 29.16 10.66
N ALA A 198 -20.40 29.67 10.39
CA ALA A 198 -19.90 30.94 10.93
C ALA A 198 -19.66 32.00 9.83
N GLN A 199 -20.41 31.95 8.74
CA GLN A 199 -20.57 33.10 7.85
C GLN A 199 -21.91 33.76 8.15
N PRO A 200 -21.96 35.08 8.46
CA PRO A 200 -23.23 35.81 8.40
C PRO A 200 -23.67 35.81 6.93
N VAL A 201 -24.75 35.11 6.63
CA VAL A 201 -25.34 35.05 5.30
C VAL A 201 -26.26 36.25 5.11
N ASP A 202 -25.68 37.39 4.73
CA ASP A 202 -26.42 38.46 4.07
C ASP A 202 -26.19 38.33 2.57
N SER A 203 -26.72 37.26 1.99
CA SER A 203 -26.85 37.10 0.53
C SER A 203 -27.93 36.07 0.27
N THR A 204 -29.16 36.55 0.15
CA THR A 204 -30.25 35.79 -0.44
C THR A 204 -29.82 35.36 -1.86
N PRO A 205 -30.06 34.09 -2.27
CA PRO A 205 -29.83 33.66 -3.64
C PRO A 205 -30.62 34.55 -4.59
N SER A 206 -30.07 34.91 -5.75
CA SER A 206 -30.69 35.84 -6.72
C SER A 206 -32.00 35.35 -7.38
N TRP A 207 -32.51 34.21 -6.92
CA TRP A 207 -33.78 33.60 -7.30
C TRP A 207 -34.88 33.90 -6.26
N LEU A 208 -34.50 34.26 -5.04
CA LEU A 208 -35.41 34.39 -3.90
C LEU A 208 -35.65 35.89 -3.65
N ASP A 209 -36.83 36.39 -4.03
CA ASP A 209 -37.21 37.76 -3.76
C ASP A 209 -37.33 38.04 -2.24
N ASP A 210 -37.09 39.31 -1.87
CA ASP A 210 -36.87 39.83 -0.51
C ASP A 210 -38.04 39.57 0.47
N ASP A 211 -39.22 39.22 -0.04
CA ASP A 211 -40.43 39.05 0.77
C ASP A 211 -40.63 37.62 1.28
N GLY A 212 -39.81 36.64 0.88
CA GLY A 212 -39.84 35.26 1.39
C GLY A 212 -41.15 34.50 1.11
N VAL A 213 -42.00 35.02 0.23
CA VAL A 213 -43.25 34.39 -0.23
C VAL A 213 -42.99 33.76 -1.59
N ILE A 214 -43.18 32.44 -1.67
CA ILE A 214 -43.15 31.69 -2.93
C ILE A 214 -44.45 32.02 -3.68
N ASP A 215 -44.35 32.55 -4.90
CA ASP A 215 -45.53 32.82 -5.73
C ASP A 215 -46.19 31.47 -6.11
N PRO A 216 -47.45 31.22 -5.74
CA PRO A 216 -48.13 29.96 -6.05
C PRO A 216 -48.24 29.68 -7.56
N ALA A 217 -48.05 30.68 -8.44
CA ALA A 217 -48.01 30.47 -9.89
C ALA A 217 -46.78 29.68 -10.36
N ASP A 218 -45.68 29.66 -9.61
CA ASP A 218 -44.45 28.94 -9.97
C ASP A 218 -44.50 27.44 -9.64
N LEU A 219 -45.54 26.98 -8.93
CA LEU A 219 -45.74 25.56 -8.59
C LEU A 219 -46.62 24.80 -9.59
N ASP A 220 -47.27 25.51 -10.52
CA ASP A 220 -48.26 24.95 -11.46
C ASP A 220 -47.76 24.92 -12.92
N SER A 221 -46.45 24.85 -13.16
CA SER A 221 -45.95 24.47 -14.50
C SER A 221 -46.00 22.95 -14.66
N ASP A 222 -47.18 22.42 -14.97
CA ASP A 222 -47.37 21.14 -15.65
C ASP A 222 -46.67 21.24 -17.03
N ASP A 223 -45.40 20.84 -17.09
CA ASP A 223 -44.65 20.61 -18.32
C ASP A 223 -44.51 19.08 -18.50
N ASP A 224 -45.67 18.44 -18.66
CA ASP A 224 -45.83 17.06 -19.09
C ASP A 224 -45.70 17.04 -20.63
N ASP A 225 -44.48 17.09 -21.17
CA ASP A 225 -44.26 16.84 -22.60
C ASP A 225 -42.97 16.04 -22.90
N GLU A 226 -43.20 14.86 -23.48
CA GLU A 226 -42.35 14.07 -24.38
C GLU A 226 -41.01 13.50 -23.89
N MET A 227 -41.09 12.37 -23.16
CA MET A 227 -40.02 11.37 -23.14
C MET A 227 -39.98 10.62 -24.48
N GLY A 228 -39.22 11.15 -25.43
CA GLY A 228 -38.93 10.52 -26.72
C GLY A 228 -38.15 9.21 -26.58
N ASP A 229 -38.81 8.13 -27.01
CA ASP A 229 -38.30 6.77 -27.21
C ASP A 229 -37.17 6.74 -28.27
N GLY A 230 -35.93 6.90 -27.81
CA GLY A 230 -34.72 6.85 -28.64
C GLY A 230 -34.06 5.47 -28.60
N GLY A 231 -34.54 4.54 -29.43
CA GLY A 231 -34.01 3.19 -29.62
C GLY A 231 -32.50 3.15 -29.88
N PHE A 232 -31.75 2.61 -28.90
CA PHE A 232 -30.29 2.44 -28.93
C PHE A 232 -29.90 0.96 -29.06
N PHE A 233 -30.48 0.19 -29.98
CA PHE A 233 -29.88 -1.08 -30.42
C PHE A 233 -30.31 -1.43 -31.84
N GLU A 234 -29.49 -1.04 -32.82
CA GLU A 234 -29.38 -1.77 -34.10
C GLU A 234 -28.06 -1.42 -34.82
N ARG A 235 -27.03 -2.26 -34.61
CA ARG A 235 -26.21 -2.95 -35.63
C ARG A 235 -24.90 -3.48 -35.05
#